data_AF-A0A2E6F916-F1
#
_entry.id   AF-A0A2E6F916-F1
#
_cell.length_a   1.000
_cell.length_b   1.000
_cell.length_c   1.000
_cell.angle_alpha   90.00
_cell.angle_beta   90.00
_cell.angle_gamma   90.00
#
_symmetry.space_group_name_H-M   'P 1'
#
loop_
_entity.id
_entity.type
_entity.pdbx_description
1 polymer ?
#
loop_
_entity_poly.entity_id
_entity_poly.type
_entity_poly.pdbx_seq_one_letter_code
_entity_poly.pdbx_strand_id
1 'polypeptide(L)'
;MGTPAKLKFDPSGLPAPVALAASEVAQRIQRGHTGEELLKQLADLGRLREEELTDQRSSGAVFTPYNVAEELVDRVEIGPGDTVCDPSVGPGVFLLAAAERKFQSGESVPSITQNLRGIDIDPVSVAVARSTLQLWAAWRGDHWPTMDSIVEGDALTQTPREWYGNCDAVVGNPPFLGQFKSDTARDKRRSAVLKEHFGPRYNGYIDESMLFVLLGIELGHQKSRIALIIPTSVLGSDSSQAAREWIDKTLPPKALWLGGRSIFDTATVDVSAPILGGSRRSYCEVLRHRSEKTLQIARPPDGQWASLLAAANGTPRVQLTGRHTLSDAADISADFRDAYYWLAKRVTEGEVADSRPRLATVGLIDPFQYMYGELEIRFAKQRFRRPVIEIEDQPPRPLANWLLRRSNPKVLVATQTRVIECYADQRGDVLPSTPLITITPTDRTRLWHLLAAVASPAASAWAVTAAAGTGLSQETVRLRASLLAELPLPAPSKGWDEGAELARQIQSSGRNPDTITQFGEVMNRAYNTPSDELLQWWTQRIQKKRP
;
A
#
# COMPACT_ATOMS: atom_id res chain seq x y z
N MET A 1 -18.96 -7.83 -56.51
CA MET A 1 -18.78 -7.31 -55.14
C MET A 1 -19.03 -8.47 -54.19
N GLY A 2 -17.97 -9.12 -53.72
CA GLY A 2 -18.10 -10.24 -52.78
C GLY A 2 -18.62 -9.70 -51.45
N THR A 3 -19.65 -10.33 -50.92
CA THR A 3 -20.11 -10.13 -49.54
C THR A 3 -18.88 -10.24 -48.62
N PRO A 4 -18.59 -9.26 -47.75
CA PRO A 4 -17.50 -9.42 -46.79
C PRO A 4 -17.74 -10.72 -46.04
N ALA A 5 -16.74 -11.60 -45.99
CA ALA A 5 -16.84 -12.82 -45.20
C ALA A 5 -17.16 -12.40 -43.76
N LYS A 6 -18.37 -12.69 -43.28
CA LYS A 6 -18.73 -12.49 -41.88
C LYS A 6 -17.78 -13.34 -41.06
N LEU A 7 -16.74 -12.71 -40.50
CA LEU A 7 -15.83 -13.34 -39.56
C LEU A 7 -16.70 -13.97 -38.48
N LYS A 8 -16.63 -15.30 -38.36
CA LYS A 8 -17.31 -16.03 -37.30
C LYS A 8 -16.42 -15.95 -36.07
N PHE A 9 -17.04 -15.72 -34.92
CA PHE A 9 -16.37 -15.86 -33.63
C PHE A 9 -15.70 -17.24 -33.56
N ASP A 10 -14.40 -17.25 -33.26
CA ASP A 10 -13.63 -18.46 -33.06
C ASP A 10 -13.30 -18.58 -31.56
N PRO A 11 -13.90 -19.54 -30.84
CA PRO A 11 -13.58 -19.79 -29.44
C PRO A 11 -12.27 -20.57 -29.26
N SER A 12 -11.56 -20.94 -30.34
CA SER A 12 -10.31 -21.69 -30.24
C SER A 12 -9.25 -20.92 -29.44
N GLY A 13 -8.59 -21.61 -28.50
CA GLY A 13 -7.62 -21.00 -27.58
C GLY A 13 -8.21 -20.40 -26.30
N LEU A 14 -9.54 -20.36 -26.15
CA LEU A 14 -10.18 -20.02 -24.89
C LEU A 14 -10.33 -21.26 -23.98
N PRO A 15 -10.21 -21.10 -22.65
CA PRO A 15 -10.55 -22.17 -21.73
C PRO A 15 -12.02 -22.57 -21.82
N ALA A 16 -12.36 -23.83 -21.51
CA ALA A 16 -13.69 -24.38 -21.80
C ALA A 16 -14.88 -23.59 -21.20
N PRO A 17 -14.85 -23.14 -19.92
CA PRO A 17 -15.91 -22.31 -19.36
C PRO A 17 -16.05 -20.96 -20.08
N VAL A 18 -14.92 -20.32 -20.40
CA VAL A 18 -14.90 -19.03 -21.10
C VAL A 18 -15.37 -19.19 -22.56
N ALA A 19 -14.93 -20.24 -23.24
CA ALA A 19 -15.31 -20.57 -24.61
C ALA A 19 -16.82 -20.80 -24.75
N LEU A 20 -17.43 -21.50 -23.78
CA LEU A 20 -18.87 -21.73 -23.73
C LEU A 20 -19.62 -20.40 -23.57
N ALA A 21 -19.26 -19.60 -22.55
CA ALA A 21 -19.90 -18.33 -22.28
C ALA A 21 -19.76 -17.34 -23.45
N ALA A 22 -18.57 -17.22 -24.03
CA ALA A 22 -18.31 -16.36 -25.17
C ALA A 22 -19.10 -16.80 -26.42
N SER A 23 -19.25 -18.11 -26.63
CA SER A 23 -20.06 -18.65 -27.73
C SER A 23 -21.56 -18.35 -27.54
N GLU A 24 -22.07 -18.41 -26.31
CA GLU A 24 -23.44 -18.01 -26.01
C GLU A 24 -23.69 -16.53 -26.28
N VAL A 25 -22.75 -15.66 -25.88
CA VAL A 25 -22.78 -14.23 -26.20
C VAL A 25 -22.81 -14.01 -27.72
N ALA A 26 -21.93 -14.68 -28.47
CA ALA A 26 -21.88 -14.57 -29.92
C ALA A 26 -23.19 -14.99 -30.60
N GLN A 27 -23.82 -16.07 -30.12
CA GLN A 27 -25.13 -16.52 -30.63
C GLN A 27 -26.24 -15.51 -30.35
N ARG A 28 -26.23 -14.87 -29.17
CA ARG A 28 -27.21 -13.83 -28.82
C ARG A 28 -27.07 -12.61 -29.73
N ILE A 29 -25.84 -12.16 -29.98
CA ILE A 29 -25.54 -11.07 -30.93
C ILE A 29 -26.05 -11.43 -32.33
N GLN A 30 -25.78 -12.64 -32.81
CA GLN A 30 -26.27 -13.12 -34.11
C GLN A 30 -27.81 -13.17 -34.22
N ARG A 31 -28.50 -13.39 -33.10
CA ARG A 31 -29.97 -13.34 -33.00
C ARG A 31 -30.53 -11.91 -32.88
N GLY A 32 -29.67 -10.88 -32.91
CA GLY A 32 -30.07 -9.47 -32.86
C GLY A 32 -30.35 -8.94 -31.45
N HIS A 33 -29.81 -9.56 -30.40
CA HIS A 33 -29.96 -9.03 -29.04
C HIS A 33 -29.10 -7.78 -28.86
N THR A 34 -29.69 -6.71 -28.32
CA THR A 34 -29.02 -5.42 -28.12
C THR A 34 -29.02 -4.92 -26.68
N GLY A 35 -29.52 -5.73 -25.73
CA GLY A 35 -29.67 -5.32 -24.33
C GLY A 35 -28.35 -5.21 -23.57
N GLU A 36 -28.32 -4.35 -22.55
CA GLU A 36 -27.14 -4.09 -21.69
C GLU A 36 -26.67 -5.31 -20.88
N GLU A 37 -27.49 -6.37 -20.78
CA GLU A 37 -27.05 -7.65 -20.19
C GLU A 37 -25.82 -8.22 -20.93
N LEU A 38 -25.65 -7.94 -22.23
CA LEU A 38 -24.48 -8.36 -22.98
C LEU A 38 -23.19 -7.74 -22.43
N LEU A 39 -23.22 -6.48 -21.97
CA LEU A 39 -22.05 -5.84 -21.36
C LEU A 39 -21.61 -6.58 -20.10
N LYS A 40 -22.57 -6.96 -19.26
CA LYS A 40 -22.32 -7.75 -18.06
C LYS A 40 -21.73 -9.12 -18.40
N GLN A 41 -22.30 -9.80 -19.40
CA GLN A 41 -21.80 -11.10 -19.85
C GLN A 41 -20.38 -11.03 -20.43
N LEU A 42 -20.06 -9.96 -21.15
CA LEU A 42 -18.70 -9.69 -21.64
C LEU A 42 -17.72 -9.47 -20.49
N ALA A 43 -18.10 -8.69 -19.48
CA ALA A 43 -17.29 -8.50 -18.27
C ALA A 43 -17.09 -9.81 -17.49
N ASP A 44 -18.11 -10.67 -17.44
CA ASP A 44 -18.07 -11.95 -16.74
C ASP A 44 -17.12 -12.99 -17.40
N LEU A 45 -16.75 -12.82 -18.68
CA LEU A 45 -15.72 -13.67 -19.31
C LEU A 45 -14.38 -13.62 -18.55
N GLY A 46 -14.01 -12.43 -18.04
CA GLY A 46 -12.81 -12.28 -17.23
C GLY A 46 -12.92 -12.92 -15.84
N ARG A 47 -14.12 -12.91 -15.24
CA ARG A 47 -14.38 -13.59 -13.96
C ARG A 47 -14.22 -15.10 -14.12
N LEU A 48 -14.80 -15.67 -15.18
CA LEU A 48 -14.65 -17.10 -15.50
C LEU A 48 -13.19 -17.49 -15.71
N ARG A 49 -12.38 -16.62 -16.33
CA ARG A 49 -10.94 -16.84 -16.47
C ARG A 49 -10.22 -16.89 -15.12
N GLU A 50 -10.59 -16.02 -14.18
CA GLU A 50 -9.99 -15.98 -12.85
C GLU A 50 -10.30 -17.23 -12.02
N GLU A 51 -11.52 -17.77 -12.11
CA GLU A 51 -11.94 -18.98 -11.40
C GLU A 51 -11.12 -20.23 -11.75
N GLU A 52 -10.47 -20.24 -12.93
CA GLU A 52 -9.57 -21.31 -13.35
C GLU A 52 -8.13 -21.17 -12.83
N LEU A 53 -7.75 -19.99 -12.33
CA LEU A 53 -6.39 -19.77 -11.82
C LEU A 53 -6.23 -20.52 -10.49
N THR A 54 -5.42 -21.59 -10.53
CA THR A 54 -5.13 -22.43 -9.36
C THR A 54 -4.21 -21.78 -8.32
N ASP A 55 -3.43 -20.76 -8.71
CA ASP A 55 -2.56 -20.00 -7.79
C ASP A 55 -2.54 -18.49 -8.12
N GLN A 56 -3.54 -17.77 -7.61
CA GLN A 56 -3.67 -16.31 -7.76
C GLN A 56 -2.58 -15.52 -7.01
N ARG A 57 -1.88 -16.13 -6.03
CA ARG A 57 -0.93 -15.41 -5.17
C ARG A 57 0.44 -15.22 -5.81
N SER A 58 0.88 -16.18 -6.62
CA SER A 58 2.19 -16.11 -7.30
C SER A 58 2.16 -15.23 -8.55
N SER A 59 1.03 -15.17 -9.26
CA SER A 59 0.84 -14.24 -10.39
C SER A 59 0.56 -12.80 -9.94
N GLY A 60 0.01 -12.61 -8.73
CA GLY A 60 -0.40 -11.29 -8.23
C GLY A 60 -1.55 -10.66 -9.02
N ALA A 61 -2.17 -11.44 -9.92
CA ALA A 61 -3.31 -11.02 -10.73
C ALA A 61 -4.57 -11.00 -9.88
N VAL A 62 -5.31 -9.90 -9.95
CA VAL A 62 -6.58 -9.71 -9.23
C VAL A 62 -7.63 -9.22 -10.22
N PHE A 63 -8.74 -9.94 -10.34
CA PHE A 63 -9.82 -9.51 -11.22
C PHE A 63 -10.42 -8.19 -10.76
N THR A 64 -10.62 -7.27 -11.70
CA THR A 64 -11.26 -5.98 -11.42
C THR A 64 -12.73 -6.03 -11.84
N PRO A 65 -13.68 -5.80 -10.92
CA PRO A 65 -15.09 -5.67 -11.29
C PRO A 65 -15.31 -4.55 -12.31
N TYR A 66 -16.23 -4.77 -13.26
CA TYR A 66 -16.51 -3.80 -14.34
C TYR A 66 -16.84 -2.41 -13.82
N ASN A 67 -17.66 -2.30 -12.77
CA ASN A 67 -18.05 -1.01 -12.19
C ASN A 67 -16.87 -0.23 -11.57
N VAL A 68 -15.78 -0.91 -11.17
CA VAL A 68 -14.55 -0.25 -10.71
C VAL A 68 -13.75 0.27 -11.92
N ALA A 69 -13.65 -0.54 -12.98
CA ALA A 69 -13.01 -0.13 -14.22
C ALA A 69 -13.73 1.06 -14.86
N GLU A 70 -15.06 1.01 -14.94
CA GLU A 70 -15.94 2.08 -15.41
C GLU A 70 -15.73 3.38 -14.61
N GLU A 71 -15.78 3.32 -13.27
CA GLU A 71 -15.55 4.51 -12.44
C GLU A 71 -14.17 5.14 -12.72
N LEU A 72 -13.11 4.35 -12.83
CA LEU A 72 -11.77 4.87 -13.09
C LEU A 72 -11.63 5.45 -14.51
N VAL A 73 -12.22 4.80 -15.51
CA VAL A 73 -12.30 5.31 -16.89
C VAL A 73 -12.99 6.67 -16.93
N ASP A 74 -14.10 6.83 -16.22
CA ASP A 74 -14.82 8.09 -16.11
C ASP A 74 -13.98 9.18 -15.43
N ARG A 75 -13.29 8.83 -14.35
CA ARG A 75 -12.46 9.78 -13.57
C ARG A 75 -11.18 10.19 -14.31
N VAL A 76 -10.68 9.35 -15.20
CA VAL A 76 -9.60 9.67 -16.15
C VAL A 76 -10.11 10.55 -17.30
N GLU A 77 -11.43 10.70 -17.45
CA GLU A 77 -12.06 11.53 -18.49
C GLU A 77 -11.69 11.05 -19.90
N ILE A 78 -11.75 9.73 -20.13
CA ILE A 78 -11.53 9.13 -21.45
C ILE A 78 -12.63 9.60 -22.41
N GLY A 79 -12.23 10.09 -23.59
CA GLY A 79 -13.11 10.67 -24.59
C GLY A 79 -12.87 10.16 -26.03
N PRO A 80 -13.68 10.66 -26.98
CA PRO A 80 -13.54 10.33 -28.39
C PRO A 80 -12.14 10.64 -28.94
N GLY A 81 -11.58 9.74 -29.74
CA GLY A 81 -10.27 9.90 -30.38
C GLY A 81 -9.06 9.61 -29.48
N ASP A 82 -9.23 9.48 -28.17
CA ASP A 82 -8.14 9.07 -27.27
C ASP A 82 -7.60 7.67 -27.63
N THR A 83 -6.29 7.54 -27.68
CA THR A 83 -5.59 6.26 -27.66
C THR A 83 -5.46 5.77 -26.21
N VAL A 84 -6.08 4.65 -25.88
CA VAL A 84 -6.15 4.10 -24.52
C VAL A 84 -5.29 2.84 -24.42
N CYS A 85 -4.43 2.79 -23.41
CA CYS A 85 -3.57 1.63 -23.15
C CYS A 85 -3.81 1.02 -21.77
N ASP A 86 -3.90 -0.31 -21.71
CA ASP A 86 -3.77 -1.09 -20.48
C ASP A 86 -2.47 -1.91 -20.53
N PRO A 87 -1.43 -1.55 -19.74
CA PRO A 87 -0.14 -2.23 -19.78
C PRO A 87 -0.17 -3.59 -19.06
N SER A 88 -1.30 -3.99 -18.47
CA SER A 88 -1.51 -5.26 -17.77
C SER A 88 -2.93 -5.73 -18.05
N VAL A 89 -3.25 -5.92 -19.34
CA VAL A 89 -4.63 -5.93 -19.84
C VAL A 89 -5.50 -7.02 -19.23
N GLY A 90 -4.90 -8.12 -18.75
CA GLY A 90 -5.63 -9.27 -18.26
C GLY A 90 -6.71 -9.70 -19.26
N PRO A 91 -7.92 -10.04 -18.80
CA PRO A 91 -9.09 -10.32 -19.66
C PRO A 91 -9.73 -9.10 -20.36
N GLY A 92 -9.17 -7.90 -20.24
CA GLY A 92 -9.58 -6.71 -21.01
C GLY A 92 -10.66 -5.82 -20.39
N VAL A 93 -10.94 -5.94 -19.08
CA VAL A 93 -12.07 -5.22 -18.45
C VAL A 93 -11.95 -3.68 -18.51
N PHE A 94 -10.75 -3.12 -18.36
CA PHE A 94 -10.54 -1.67 -18.49
C PHE A 94 -10.70 -1.19 -19.92
N LEU A 95 -10.20 -1.95 -20.89
CA LEU A 95 -10.38 -1.62 -22.30
C LEU A 95 -11.84 -1.76 -22.74
N LEU A 96 -12.59 -2.73 -22.19
CA LEU A 96 -14.04 -2.84 -22.39
C LEU A 96 -14.78 -1.62 -21.84
N ALA A 97 -14.44 -1.17 -20.63
CA ALA A 97 -15.01 0.04 -20.03
C ALA A 97 -14.67 1.31 -20.86
N ALA A 98 -13.42 1.44 -21.31
CA ALA A 98 -13.00 2.54 -22.17
C ALA A 98 -13.71 2.52 -23.54
N ALA A 99 -13.84 1.35 -24.15
CA ALA A 99 -14.53 1.18 -25.42
C ALA A 99 -16.00 1.61 -25.31
N GLU A 100 -16.67 1.16 -24.25
CA GLU A 100 -18.06 1.50 -23.98
C GLU A 100 -18.24 3.02 -23.73
N ARG A 101 -17.36 3.63 -22.93
CA ARG A 101 -17.39 5.08 -22.67
C ARG A 101 -17.22 5.91 -23.94
N LYS A 102 -16.30 5.50 -24.83
CA LYS A 102 -16.04 6.17 -26.11
C LYS A 102 -17.21 6.01 -27.08
N PHE A 103 -17.83 4.82 -27.12
CA PHE A 103 -19.02 4.54 -27.92
C PHE A 103 -20.22 5.38 -27.46
N GLN A 104 -20.48 5.44 -26.16
CA GLN A 104 -21.54 6.30 -25.59
C GLN A 104 -21.28 7.79 -25.85
N SER A 105 -20.03 8.18 -26.09
CA SER A 105 -19.65 9.53 -26.52
C SER A 105 -19.75 9.77 -28.04
N GLY A 106 -20.24 8.79 -28.79
CA GLY A 106 -20.49 8.89 -30.23
C GLY A 106 -19.31 8.51 -31.13
N GLU A 107 -18.22 7.94 -30.60
CA GLU A 107 -17.12 7.44 -31.44
C GLU A 107 -17.53 6.14 -32.16
N SER A 108 -17.10 5.98 -33.43
CA SER A 108 -17.42 4.80 -34.22
C SER A 108 -16.65 3.56 -33.71
N VAL A 109 -17.29 2.40 -33.72
CA VAL A 109 -16.67 1.13 -33.28
C VAL A 109 -15.32 0.85 -33.97
N PRO A 110 -15.15 1.02 -35.30
CA PRO A 110 -13.85 0.83 -35.95
C PRO A 110 -12.76 1.81 -35.48
N SER A 111 -13.12 3.06 -35.15
CA SER A 111 -12.17 4.04 -34.58
C SER A 111 -11.75 3.62 -33.18
N ILE A 112 -12.72 3.20 -32.36
CA ILE A 112 -12.47 2.74 -30.99
C ILE A 112 -11.51 1.55 -31.01
N THR A 113 -11.78 0.50 -31.80
CA THR A 113 -10.96 -0.71 -31.81
C THR A 113 -9.53 -0.48 -32.32
N GLN A 114 -9.31 0.52 -33.17
CA GLN A 114 -7.96 0.93 -33.63
C GLN A 114 -7.17 1.67 -32.54
N ASN A 115 -7.85 2.33 -31.61
CA ASN A 115 -7.25 3.19 -30.58
C ASN A 115 -7.14 2.50 -29.20
N LEU A 116 -7.36 1.19 -29.12
CA LEU A 116 -7.14 0.40 -27.90
C LEU A 116 -5.81 -0.37 -28.00
N ARG A 117 -5.02 -0.33 -26.93
CA ARG A 117 -3.75 -1.07 -26.79
C ARG A 117 -3.76 -1.84 -25.48
N GLY A 118 -3.28 -3.07 -25.51
CA GLY A 118 -3.22 -3.92 -24.32
C GLY A 118 -2.04 -4.87 -24.37
N ILE A 119 -1.37 -5.09 -23.25
CA ILE A 119 -0.31 -6.10 -23.15
C ILE A 119 -0.46 -6.87 -21.83
N ASP A 120 -0.34 -8.20 -21.89
CA ASP A 120 -0.30 -9.04 -20.71
C ASP A 120 0.68 -10.20 -20.91
N ILE A 121 1.27 -10.67 -19.82
CA ILE A 121 2.22 -11.79 -19.82
C ILE A 121 1.51 -13.14 -19.94
N ASP A 122 0.23 -13.23 -19.56
CA ASP A 122 -0.56 -14.46 -19.67
C ASP A 122 -1.24 -14.55 -21.04
N PRO A 123 -0.78 -15.47 -21.94
CA PRO A 123 -1.37 -15.63 -23.28
C PRO A 123 -2.86 -15.96 -23.25
N VAL A 124 -3.33 -16.67 -22.20
CA VAL A 124 -4.74 -17.03 -22.09
C VAL A 124 -5.57 -15.77 -21.79
N SER A 125 -5.13 -14.93 -20.87
CA SER A 125 -5.79 -13.65 -20.57
C SER A 125 -5.83 -12.74 -21.81
N VAL A 126 -4.74 -12.67 -22.59
CA VAL A 126 -4.70 -11.96 -23.89
C VAL A 126 -5.75 -12.50 -24.87
N ALA A 127 -5.89 -13.82 -25.00
CA ALA A 127 -6.92 -14.41 -25.85
C ALA A 127 -8.33 -14.03 -25.41
N VAL A 128 -8.59 -14.06 -24.09
CA VAL A 128 -9.88 -13.62 -23.52
C VAL A 128 -10.12 -12.14 -23.79
N ALA A 129 -9.14 -11.26 -23.61
CA ALA A 129 -9.27 -9.83 -23.90
C ALA A 129 -9.61 -9.56 -25.37
N ARG A 130 -8.94 -10.24 -26.31
CA ARG A 130 -9.24 -10.15 -27.74
C ARG A 130 -10.68 -10.56 -28.03
N SER A 131 -11.12 -11.71 -27.49
CA SER A 131 -12.50 -12.19 -27.66
C SER A 131 -13.53 -11.25 -27.06
N THR A 132 -13.30 -10.72 -25.86
CA THR A 132 -14.17 -9.75 -25.19
C THR A 132 -14.39 -8.51 -26.06
N LEU A 133 -13.31 -7.93 -26.59
CA LEU A 133 -13.37 -6.70 -27.41
C LEU A 133 -13.93 -6.96 -28.82
N GLN A 134 -13.66 -8.13 -29.40
CA GLN A 134 -14.28 -8.57 -30.66
C GLN A 134 -15.80 -8.71 -30.55
N LEU A 135 -16.27 -9.38 -29.49
CA LEU A 135 -17.70 -9.55 -29.24
C LEU A 135 -18.38 -8.22 -28.92
N TRP A 136 -17.71 -7.33 -28.17
CA TRP A 136 -18.20 -5.96 -27.96
C TRP A 136 -18.35 -5.20 -29.28
N ALA A 137 -17.34 -5.25 -30.16
CA ALA A 137 -17.38 -4.58 -31.46
C ALA A 137 -18.47 -5.14 -32.39
N ALA A 138 -18.68 -6.46 -32.35
CA ALA A 138 -19.75 -7.12 -33.09
C ALA A 138 -21.14 -6.68 -32.57
N TRP A 139 -21.29 -6.59 -31.25
CA TRP A 139 -22.54 -6.16 -30.62
C TRP A 139 -22.86 -4.68 -30.90
N ARG A 140 -21.91 -3.77 -30.69
CA ARG A 140 -22.14 -2.32 -30.83
C ARG A 140 -22.12 -1.81 -32.27
N GLY A 141 -21.48 -2.54 -33.20
CA GLY A 141 -21.24 -2.00 -34.56
C GLY A 141 -21.13 -3.00 -35.71
N ASP A 142 -21.54 -4.27 -35.53
CA ASP A 142 -21.40 -5.35 -36.53
C ASP A 142 -19.98 -5.43 -37.14
N HIS A 143 -18.97 -5.17 -36.29
CA HIS A 143 -17.57 -5.09 -36.67
C HIS A 143 -16.76 -6.19 -36.00
N TRP A 144 -15.87 -6.85 -36.75
CA TRP A 144 -15.04 -7.97 -36.29
C TRP A 144 -13.56 -7.65 -36.48
N PRO A 145 -12.93 -6.90 -35.56
CA PRO A 145 -11.52 -6.55 -35.63
C PRO A 145 -10.61 -7.75 -35.26
N THR A 146 -9.38 -7.76 -35.74
CA THR A 146 -8.35 -8.74 -35.33
C THR A 146 -7.82 -8.49 -33.92
N MET A 147 -7.90 -7.25 -33.43
CA MET A 147 -7.36 -6.81 -32.14
C MET A 147 -5.83 -7.02 -32.01
N ASP A 148 -5.08 -6.73 -33.09
CA ASP A 148 -3.63 -6.92 -33.16
C ASP A 148 -2.85 -6.08 -32.12
N SER A 149 -3.43 -4.97 -31.67
CA SER A 149 -2.89 -4.09 -30.62
C SER A 149 -3.04 -4.66 -29.19
N ILE A 150 -3.67 -5.82 -29.04
CA ILE A 150 -3.70 -6.58 -27.78
C ILE A 150 -2.65 -7.68 -27.91
N VAL A 151 -1.54 -7.58 -27.19
CA VAL A 151 -0.33 -8.40 -27.41
C VAL A 151 0.06 -9.21 -26.17
N GLU A 152 0.76 -10.32 -26.40
CA GLU A 152 1.37 -11.13 -25.35
C GLU A 152 2.79 -10.63 -25.07
N GLY A 153 3.13 -10.42 -23.80
CA GLY A 153 4.49 -10.09 -23.37
C GLY A 153 4.58 -9.47 -21.98
N ASP A 154 5.78 -9.43 -21.41
CA ASP A 154 6.08 -8.68 -20.19
C ASP A 154 6.19 -7.19 -20.51
N ALA A 155 5.15 -6.42 -20.22
CA ALA A 155 5.08 -4.99 -20.53
C ALA A 155 6.29 -4.18 -20.02
N LEU A 156 6.86 -4.54 -18.87
CA LEU A 156 8.01 -3.78 -18.35
C LEU A 156 9.29 -3.94 -19.19
N THR A 157 9.33 -4.92 -20.11
CA THR A 157 10.52 -5.21 -20.94
C THR A 157 10.23 -5.41 -22.43
N GLN A 158 8.98 -5.64 -22.82
CA GLN A 158 8.57 -6.08 -24.16
C GLN A 158 7.48 -5.20 -24.78
N THR A 159 7.11 -4.07 -24.17
CA THR A 159 6.14 -3.16 -24.79
C THR A 159 6.62 -2.66 -26.17
N PRO A 160 5.76 -2.68 -27.21
CA PRO A 160 6.11 -2.18 -28.53
C PRO A 160 6.62 -0.73 -28.51
N ARG A 161 7.70 -0.47 -29.25
CA ARG A 161 8.42 0.82 -29.21
C ARG A 161 7.55 1.99 -29.67
N GLU A 162 6.66 1.74 -30.62
CA GLU A 162 5.74 2.72 -31.18
C GLU A 162 4.65 3.17 -30.19
N TRP A 163 4.47 2.50 -29.05
CA TRP A 163 3.50 2.92 -28.03
C TRP A 163 4.06 4.02 -27.12
N TYR A 164 5.38 4.12 -26.95
CA TYR A 164 6.01 5.10 -26.07
C TYR A 164 5.73 6.53 -26.54
N GLY A 165 5.24 7.37 -25.63
CA GLY A 165 4.86 8.76 -25.92
C GLY A 165 3.59 8.94 -26.76
N ASN A 166 2.83 7.88 -27.05
CA ASN A 166 1.75 7.90 -28.04
C ASN A 166 0.39 7.42 -27.49
N CYS A 167 0.19 7.42 -26.17
CA CYS A 167 -1.10 7.10 -25.54
C CYS A 167 -1.71 8.34 -24.87
N ASP A 168 -2.98 8.65 -25.11
CA ASP A 168 -3.70 9.75 -24.45
C ASP A 168 -4.16 9.38 -23.04
N ALA A 169 -4.46 8.09 -22.83
CA ALA A 169 -4.85 7.56 -21.53
C ALA A 169 -4.20 6.21 -21.23
N VAL A 170 -3.83 5.99 -19.97
CA VAL A 170 -3.34 4.70 -19.47
C VAL A 170 -4.14 4.28 -18.24
N VAL A 171 -4.82 3.14 -18.32
CA VAL A 171 -5.71 2.62 -17.27
C VAL A 171 -5.49 1.13 -17.08
N GLY A 172 -5.70 0.59 -15.88
CA GLY A 172 -5.46 -0.82 -15.64
C GLY A 172 -5.32 -1.19 -14.16
N ASN A 173 -5.19 -2.49 -13.91
CA ASN A 173 -4.90 -3.07 -12.59
C ASN A 173 -3.62 -3.93 -12.67
N PRO A 174 -2.43 -3.31 -12.54
CA PRO A 174 -1.17 -4.05 -12.58
C PRO A 174 -1.02 -5.01 -11.39
N PRO A 175 -0.17 -6.05 -11.50
CA PRO A 175 -0.01 -7.07 -10.47
C PRO A 175 0.59 -6.51 -9.16
N PHE A 176 0.11 -6.99 -8.02
CA PHE A 176 0.55 -6.55 -6.68
C PHE A 176 1.62 -7.47 -6.08
N LEU A 177 2.84 -7.34 -6.58
CA LEU A 177 3.95 -8.22 -6.20
C LEU A 177 4.97 -7.51 -5.31
N GLY A 178 4.64 -7.36 -4.02
CA GLY A 178 5.58 -6.91 -3.00
C GLY A 178 6.72 -7.93 -2.82
N GLN A 179 7.97 -7.50 -2.99
CA GLN A 179 9.16 -8.36 -3.12
C GLN A 179 9.70 -8.98 -1.81
N PHE A 180 8.89 -8.98 -0.75
CA PHE A 180 9.31 -9.46 0.58
C PHE A 180 9.08 -10.97 0.79
N LYS A 181 8.34 -11.63 -0.11
CA LYS A 181 8.10 -13.09 -0.07
C LYS A 181 8.95 -13.76 -1.14
N SER A 182 9.42 -14.97 -0.86
CA SER A 182 10.16 -15.80 -1.84
C SER A 182 9.36 -16.01 -3.12
N ASP A 183 8.05 -16.15 -2.97
CA ASP A 183 7.13 -16.54 -4.04
C ASP A 183 6.84 -15.38 -5.00
N THR A 184 7.20 -14.16 -4.61
CA THR A 184 7.05 -12.94 -5.42
C THR A 184 8.40 -12.30 -5.77
N ALA A 185 9.51 -12.95 -5.40
CA ALA A 185 10.85 -12.43 -5.64
C ALA A 185 11.19 -12.47 -7.13
N ARG A 186 11.56 -11.31 -7.69
CA ARG A 186 12.02 -11.21 -9.07
C ARG A 186 13.29 -12.01 -9.30
N ASP A 187 13.37 -12.63 -10.48
CA ASP A 187 14.62 -13.19 -10.98
C ASP A 187 15.71 -12.09 -11.11
N LYS A 188 16.98 -12.48 -10.91
CA LYS A 188 18.12 -11.56 -10.92
C LYS A 188 18.32 -10.90 -12.28
N ARG A 189 18.09 -11.61 -13.38
CA ARG A 189 18.24 -11.07 -14.73
C ARG A 189 17.19 -10.01 -15.01
N ARG A 190 15.92 -10.31 -14.70
CA ARG A 190 14.82 -9.34 -14.83
C ARG A 190 15.08 -8.10 -13.96
N SER A 191 15.55 -8.29 -12.73
CA SER A 191 15.91 -7.17 -11.83
C SER A 191 17.02 -6.27 -12.40
N ALA A 192 18.01 -6.83 -13.09
CA ALA A 192 19.07 -6.06 -13.74
C ALA A 192 18.52 -5.21 -14.89
N VAL A 193 17.67 -5.79 -15.75
CA VAL A 193 17.01 -5.08 -16.86
C VAL A 193 16.13 -3.94 -16.35
N LEU A 194 15.31 -4.19 -15.33
CA LEU A 194 14.44 -3.17 -14.73
C LEU A 194 15.25 -2.04 -14.07
N LYS A 195 16.35 -2.38 -13.41
CA LYS A 195 17.26 -1.40 -12.82
C LYS A 195 17.92 -0.52 -13.89
N GLU A 196 18.33 -1.11 -15.00
CA GLU A 196 18.89 -0.38 -16.14
C GLU A 196 17.84 0.56 -16.76
N HIS A 197 16.61 0.07 -16.96
CA HIS A 197 15.53 0.85 -17.57
C HIS A 197 15.06 2.02 -16.69
N PHE A 198 14.70 1.75 -15.42
CA PHE A 198 14.10 2.76 -14.54
C PHE A 198 15.14 3.59 -13.77
N GLY A 199 16.41 3.15 -13.75
CA GLY A 199 17.53 3.87 -13.16
C GLY A 199 17.31 4.17 -11.67
N PRO A 200 17.49 5.43 -11.21
CA PRO A 200 17.31 5.81 -9.80
C PRO A 200 15.89 5.59 -9.25
N ARG A 201 14.89 5.44 -10.12
CA ARG A 201 13.49 5.17 -9.75
C ARG A 201 13.28 3.72 -9.32
N TYR A 202 14.22 2.82 -9.64
CA TYR A 202 14.16 1.41 -9.28
C TYR A 202 14.78 1.15 -7.90
N ASN A 203 14.04 0.41 -7.07
CA ASN A 203 14.54 -0.19 -5.84
C ASN A 203 14.28 -1.70 -5.89
N GLY A 204 15.19 -2.53 -5.36
CA GLY A 204 14.98 -3.99 -5.36
C GLY A 204 13.70 -4.46 -4.66
N TYR A 205 13.18 -3.64 -3.73
CA TYR A 205 11.92 -3.89 -3.01
C TYR A 205 10.74 -3.07 -3.53
N ILE A 206 10.87 -2.39 -4.67
CA ILE A 206 9.76 -1.63 -5.26
C ILE A 206 8.65 -2.61 -5.64
N ASP A 207 7.41 -2.22 -5.35
CA ASP A 207 6.25 -2.99 -5.76
C ASP A 207 6.11 -2.94 -7.28
N GLU A 208 5.71 -4.05 -7.90
CA GLU A 208 5.57 -4.15 -9.35
C GLU A 208 4.59 -3.11 -9.89
N SER A 209 3.47 -2.88 -9.19
CA SER A 209 2.46 -1.92 -9.60
C SER A 209 3.00 -0.49 -9.78
N MET A 210 3.99 -0.07 -8.99
CA MET A 210 4.65 1.22 -9.15
C MET A 210 5.53 1.28 -10.41
N LEU A 211 6.15 0.17 -10.82
CA LEU A 211 6.87 0.10 -12.09
C LEU A 211 5.92 0.27 -13.28
N PHE A 212 4.72 -0.29 -13.19
CA PHE A 212 3.68 -0.08 -14.19
C PHE A 212 3.18 1.37 -14.23
N VAL A 213 3.11 2.08 -13.10
CA VAL A 213 2.83 3.53 -13.08
C VAL A 213 3.93 4.32 -13.81
N LEU A 214 5.20 3.97 -13.58
CA LEU A 214 6.32 4.58 -14.31
C LEU A 214 6.23 4.29 -15.82
N LEU A 215 5.97 3.03 -16.20
CA LEU A 215 5.76 2.66 -17.60
C LEU A 215 4.59 3.42 -18.21
N GLY A 216 3.46 3.55 -17.50
CA GLY A 216 2.30 4.30 -17.98
C GLY A 216 2.65 5.75 -18.36
N ILE A 217 3.51 6.40 -17.58
CA ILE A 217 4.00 7.76 -17.90
C ILE A 217 4.88 7.76 -19.14
N GLU A 218 5.70 6.72 -19.35
CA GLU A 218 6.55 6.57 -20.55
C GLU A 218 5.74 6.23 -21.81
N LEU A 219 4.59 5.56 -21.66
CA LEU A 219 3.62 5.33 -22.75
C LEU A 219 2.83 6.59 -23.10
N GLY A 220 2.61 7.47 -22.13
CA GLY A 220 1.93 8.74 -22.32
C GLY A 220 2.83 9.85 -22.89
N HIS A 221 2.21 10.86 -23.49
CA HIS A 221 2.79 12.18 -23.72
C HIS A 221 2.48 13.13 -22.55
N GLN A 222 2.94 14.38 -22.63
CA GLN A 222 2.82 15.37 -21.54
C GLN A 222 1.38 15.72 -21.11
N LYS A 223 0.37 15.40 -21.92
CA LYS A 223 -1.04 15.69 -21.65
C LYS A 223 -1.86 14.43 -21.34
N SER A 224 -1.19 13.28 -21.25
CA SER A 224 -1.86 12.02 -20.99
C SER A 224 -2.43 11.97 -19.59
N ARG A 225 -3.44 11.11 -19.43
CA ARG A 225 -4.18 10.92 -18.17
C ARG A 225 -4.01 9.48 -17.75
N ILE A 226 -3.59 9.24 -16.52
CA ILE A 226 -3.21 7.89 -16.08
C ILE A 226 -3.92 7.56 -14.78
N ALA A 227 -4.51 6.37 -14.70
CA ALA A 227 -4.96 5.79 -13.44
C ALA A 227 -4.76 4.28 -13.43
N LEU A 228 -3.72 3.84 -12.72
CA LEU A 228 -3.48 2.43 -12.46
C LEU A 228 -3.80 2.13 -11.00
N ILE A 229 -4.47 1.02 -10.75
CA ILE A 229 -4.72 0.56 -9.38
C ILE A 229 -3.39 0.08 -8.77
N ILE A 230 -3.10 0.54 -7.55
CA ILE A 230 -1.93 0.18 -6.76
C ILE A 230 -2.34 -0.17 -5.33
N PRO A 231 -1.59 -1.02 -4.61
CA PRO A 231 -1.77 -1.19 -3.17
C PRO A 231 -1.54 0.12 -2.44
N THR A 232 -2.38 0.46 -1.47
CA THR A 232 -2.21 1.69 -0.66
C THR A 232 -0.89 1.75 0.10
N SER A 233 -0.25 0.61 0.36
CA SER A 233 1.10 0.53 0.95
C SER A 233 2.17 1.22 0.11
N VAL A 234 1.97 1.32 -1.20
CA VAL A 234 2.87 2.01 -2.14
C VAL A 234 2.86 3.53 -1.92
N LEU A 235 1.82 4.10 -1.30
CA LEU A 235 1.74 5.54 -1.03
C LEU A 235 2.77 6.02 0.01
N GLY A 236 3.18 5.13 0.93
CA GLY A 236 4.10 5.43 2.04
C GLY A 236 5.34 4.53 2.13
N SER A 237 5.56 3.65 1.16
CA SER A 237 6.74 2.76 1.16
C SER A 237 8.02 3.49 0.77
N ASP A 238 9.14 3.20 1.44
CA ASP A 238 10.46 3.76 1.09
C ASP A 238 10.94 3.28 -0.27
N SER A 239 10.66 2.03 -0.60
CA SER A 239 11.10 1.45 -1.87
C SER A 239 10.48 2.12 -3.10
N SER A 240 9.39 2.88 -2.93
CA SER A 240 8.73 3.62 -4.00
C SER A 240 8.93 5.15 -3.89
N GLN A 241 9.72 5.63 -2.93
CA GLN A 241 9.90 7.08 -2.70
C GLN A 241 10.45 7.81 -3.92
N ALA A 242 11.57 7.35 -4.48
CA ALA A 242 12.19 7.97 -5.65
C ALA A 242 11.26 7.98 -6.87
N ALA A 243 10.42 6.94 -7.03
CA ALA A 243 9.41 6.89 -8.07
C ALA A 243 8.33 7.97 -7.86
N ARG A 244 7.74 8.06 -6.65
CA ARG A 244 6.72 9.09 -6.35
C ARG A 244 7.25 10.52 -6.53
N GLU A 245 8.47 10.80 -6.07
CA GLU A 245 9.11 12.12 -6.24
C GLU A 245 9.33 12.48 -7.72
N TRP A 246 9.69 11.50 -8.54
CA TRP A 246 9.84 11.70 -9.99
C TRP A 246 8.48 11.90 -10.68
N ILE A 247 7.46 11.14 -10.27
CA ILE A 247 6.09 11.28 -10.81
C ILE A 247 5.54 12.68 -10.51
N ASP A 248 5.69 13.18 -9.28
CA ASP A 248 5.20 14.52 -8.90
C ASP A 248 5.84 15.67 -9.71
N LYS A 249 7.03 15.44 -10.25
CA LYS A 249 7.73 16.40 -11.12
C LYS A 249 7.36 16.25 -12.60
N THR A 250 6.95 15.05 -13.02
CA THR A 250 6.75 14.71 -14.44
C THR A 250 5.28 14.79 -14.84
N LEU A 251 4.40 14.11 -14.09
CA LEU A 251 2.96 14.05 -14.34
C LEU A 251 2.24 13.95 -12.98
N PRO A 252 2.11 15.07 -12.25
CA PRO A 252 1.65 15.05 -10.87
C PRO A 252 0.22 14.51 -10.73
N PRO A 253 -0.12 13.88 -9.58
CA PRO A 253 -1.49 13.47 -9.30
C PRO A 253 -2.40 14.69 -9.17
N LYS A 254 -3.54 14.67 -9.88
CA LYS A 254 -4.67 15.60 -9.66
C LYS A 254 -5.62 15.08 -8.59
N ALA A 255 -5.75 13.76 -8.49
CA ALA A 255 -6.60 13.10 -7.53
C ALA A 255 -6.02 11.76 -7.06
N LEU A 256 -6.51 11.27 -5.93
CA LEU A 256 -6.28 9.93 -5.42
C LEU A 256 -7.64 9.25 -5.25
N TRP A 257 -7.88 8.20 -6.04
CA TRP A 257 -9.03 7.33 -5.84
C TRP A 257 -8.72 6.27 -4.77
N LEU A 258 -9.66 6.02 -3.87
CA LEU A 258 -9.56 5.05 -2.78
C LEU A 258 -10.63 3.98 -2.97
N GLY A 259 -10.20 2.78 -3.37
CA GLY A 259 -11.09 1.62 -3.52
C GLY A 259 -11.44 0.97 -2.19
N GLY A 260 -10.45 0.86 -1.29
CA GLY A 260 -10.60 0.15 -0.02
C GLY A 260 -10.41 -1.36 -0.17
N ARG A 261 -10.81 -2.10 0.87
CA ARG A 261 -10.41 -3.51 1.11
C ARG A 261 -11.34 -4.56 0.49
N SER A 262 -12.52 -4.14 0.06
CA SER A 262 -13.63 -5.02 -0.34
C SER A 262 -13.99 -4.89 -1.82
N ILE A 263 -13.11 -4.29 -2.63
CA ILE A 263 -13.37 -4.15 -4.06
C ILE A 263 -13.12 -5.45 -4.83
N PHE A 264 -12.32 -6.35 -4.25
CA PHE A 264 -11.96 -7.63 -4.84
C PHE A 264 -12.52 -8.75 -3.96
N ASP A 265 -13.18 -9.73 -4.58
CA ASP A 265 -13.85 -10.83 -3.88
C ASP A 265 -12.83 -11.76 -3.17
N THR A 266 -11.63 -11.91 -3.75
CA THR A 266 -10.61 -12.90 -3.34
C THR A 266 -9.40 -12.29 -2.61
N ALA A 267 -9.12 -11.00 -2.80
CA ALA A 267 -7.91 -10.34 -2.30
C ALA A 267 -8.21 -9.36 -1.15
N THR A 268 -7.67 -9.64 0.04
CA THR A 268 -7.77 -8.74 1.21
C THR A 268 -6.66 -7.68 1.19
N VAL A 269 -6.72 -6.76 0.22
CA VAL A 269 -5.73 -5.67 0.05
C VAL A 269 -6.46 -4.34 -0.07
N ASP A 270 -6.00 -3.33 0.65
CA ASP A 270 -6.44 -1.95 0.45
C ASP A 270 -5.78 -1.36 -0.79
N VAL A 271 -6.57 -0.89 -1.74
CA VAL A 271 -6.05 -0.26 -2.95
C VAL A 271 -6.45 1.20 -3.12
N SER A 272 -5.69 1.85 -3.99
CA SER A 272 -5.92 3.21 -4.47
C SER A 272 -5.52 3.30 -5.93
N ALA A 273 -5.91 4.37 -6.64
CA ALA A 273 -5.37 4.71 -7.94
C ALA A 273 -5.00 6.20 -7.94
N PRO A 274 -3.71 6.57 -8.08
CA PRO A 274 -3.35 7.95 -8.33
C PRO A 274 -3.83 8.33 -9.74
N ILE A 275 -4.63 9.37 -9.85
CA ILE A 275 -5.07 9.91 -11.13
C ILE A 275 -4.10 11.01 -11.53
N LEU A 276 -3.21 10.69 -12.47
CA LEU A 276 -2.15 11.56 -12.94
C LEU A 276 -2.61 12.35 -14.17
N GLY A 277 -2.10 13.58 -14.28
CA GLY A 277 -2.32 14.45 -15.44
C GLY A 277 -2.97 15.79 -15.09
N GLY A 278 -3.07 16.66 -16.10
CA GLY A 278 -3.59 18.02 -15.95
C GLY A 278 -2.61 19.00 -15.30
N SER A 279 -3.09 20.21 -15.00
CA SER A 279 -2.27 21.27 -14.39
C SER A 279 -2.03 21.01 -12.89
N ARG A 280 -0.81 21.28 -12.40
CA ARG A 280 -0.46 21.19 -10.98
C ARG A 280 -1.26 22.20 -10.16
N ARG A 281 -2.22 21.73 -9.36
CA ARG A 281 -3.05 22.54 -8.44
C ARG A 281 -2.41 22.63 -7.05
N SER A 282 -2.83 23.59 -6.22
CA SER A 282 -2.42 23.68 -4.80
C SER A 282 -3.03 22.60 -3.90
N TYR A 283 -3.99 21.83 -4.42
CA TYR A 283 -4.65 20.72 -3.76
C TYR A 283 -4.65 19.47 -4.64
N CYS A 284 -4.95 18.33 -4.02
CA CYS A 284 -5.31 17.08 -4.67
C CYS A 284 -6.72 16.68 -4.20
N GLU A 285 -7.51 16.13 -5.11
CA GLU A 285 -8.80 15.54 -4.75
C GLU A 285 -8.59 14.14 -4.18
N VAL A 286 -9.40 13.76 -3.20
CA VAL A 286 -9.47 12.37 -2.74
C VAL A 286 -10.90 11.88 -2.87
N LEU A 287 -11.03 10.79 -3.61
CA LEU A 287 -12.29 10.22 -4.07
C LEU A 287 -12.42 8.83 -3.47
N ARG A 288 -13.53 8.52 -2.81
CA ARG A 288 -13.77 7.17 -2.26
C ARG A 288 -14.75 6.43 -3.15
N HIS A 289 -14.45 5.18 -3.46
CA HIS A 289 -15.36 4.29 -4.18
C HIS A 289 -16.74 4.28 -3.50
N ARG A 290 -17.81 4.41 -4.29
CA ARG A 290 -19.21 4.50 -3.81
C ARG A 290 -19.49 5.68 -2.87
N SER A 291 -18.67 6.74 -2.93
CA SER A 291 -18.95 7.99 -2.26
C SER A 291 -19.05 9.13 -3.27
N GLU A 292 -20.11 9.93 -3.16
CA GLU A 292 -20.24 11.18 -3.92
C GLU A 292 -19.39 12.30 -3.32
N LYS A 293 -18.90 12.12 -2.09
CA LYS A 293 -18.11 13.14 -1.40
C LYS A 293 -16.69 13.15 -1.95
N THR A 294 -16.31 14.28 -2.55
CA THR A 294 -14.92 14.59 -2.90
C THR A 294 -14.28 15.41 -1.79
N LEU A 295 -13.13 14.97 -1.29
CA LEU A 295 -12.31 15.75 -0.36
C LEU A 295 -11.25 16.54 -1.13
N GLN A 296 -11.05 17.80 -0.78
CA GLN A 296 -9.91 18.58 -1.28
C GLN A 296 -8.86 18.67 -0.18
N ILE A 297 -7.69 18.11 -0.46
CA ILE A 297 -6.57 18.05 0.50
C ILE A 297 -5.43 18.87 -0.07
N ALA A 298 -4.82 19.72 0.75
CA ALA A 298 -3.65 20.50 0.34
C ALA A 298 -2.58 19.59 -0.25
N ARG A 299 -1.99 20.01 -1.37
CA ARG A 299 -0.99 19.20 -2.08
C ARG A 299 0.19 18.95 -1.13
N PRO A 300 0.59 17.67 -0.93
CA PRO A 300 1.74 17.39 -0.11
C PRO A 300 3.05 17.71 -0.84
N PRO A 301 4.17 17.78 -0.10
CA PRO A 301 5.49 17.78 -0.72
C PRO A 301 5.66 16.57 -1.66
N ASP A 302 6.55 16.73 -2.66
CA ASP A 302 6.84 15.67 -3.63
C ASP A 302 7.19 14.35 -2.90
N GLY A 303 6.60 13.25 -3.36
CA GLY A 303 6.82 11.91 -2.81
C GLY A 303 5.97 11.53 -1.60
N GLN A 304 5.22 12.45 -0.99
CA GLN A 304 4.49 12.21 0.27
C GLN A 304 3.01 11.85 0.07
N TRP A 305 2.70 10.92 -0.83
CA TRP A 305 1.31 10.57 -1.15
C TRP A 305 0.52 9.96 0.02
N ALA A 306 1.20 9.30 0.97
CA ALA A 306 0.58 8.77 2.18
C ALA A 306 -0.20 9.84 2.97
N SER A 307 0.23 11.10 2.94
CA SER A 307 -0.47 12.17 3.67
C SER A 307 -1.87 12.44 3.13
N LEU A 308 -2.13 12.18 1.84
CA LEU A 308 -3.47 12.28 1.25
C LEU A 308 -4.40 11.25 1.87
N LEU A 309 -3.93 10.01 2.02
CA LEU A 309 -4.67 8.93 2.68
C LEU A 309 -4.85 9.22 4.18
N ALA A 310 -3.81 9.69 4.86
CA ALA A 310 -3.87 10.05 6.28
C ALA A 310 -4.93 11.13 6.54
N ALA A 311 -4.91 12.22 5.76
CA ALA A 311 -5.87 13.31 5.86
C ALA A 311 -7.29 12.84 5.47
N ALA A 312 -7.44 12.01 4.43
CA ALA A 312 -8.74 11.43 4.07
C ALA A 312 -9.31 10.55 5.19
N ASN A 313 -8.45 9.90 5.98
CA ASN A 313 -8.82 9.11 7.17
C ASN A 313 -8.97 9.95 8.45
N GLY A 314 -8.93 11.29 8.34
CA GLY A 314 -9.14 12.22 9.45
C GLY A 314 -7.94 12.37 10.38
N THR A 315 -6.72 12.12 9.89
CA THR A 315 -5.50 12.43 10.65
C THR A 315 -5.28 13.95 10.66
N PRO A 316 -5.21 14.60 11.83
CA PRO A 316 -4.98 16.03 11.92
C PRO A 316 -3.59 16.39 11.40
N ARG A 317 -3.50 17.49 10.65
CA ARG A 317 -2.24 17.95 10.08
C ARG A 317 -1.36 18.55 11.18
N VAL A 318 -0.14 18.05 11.28
CA VAL A 318 0.87 18.58 12.21
C VAL A 318 2.11 19.02 11.46
N GLN A 319 2.74 20.10 11.92
CA GLN A 319 4.04 20.55 11.44
C GLN A 319 4.98 20.64 12.63
N LEU A 320 5.88 19.66 12.73
CA LEU A 320 6.88 19.62 13.80
C LEU A 320 8.07 20.49 13.38
N THR A 321 8.45 21.44 14.23
CA THR A 321 9.48 22.46 13.95
C THR A 321 10.76 22.28 14.76
N GLY A 322 10.89 21.15 15.44
CA GLY A 322 12.08 20.78 16.21
C GLY A 322 13.34 20.82 15.35
N ARG A 323 14.42 21.42 15.87
CA ARG A 323 15.72 21.49 15.18
C ARG A 323 16.54 20.22 15.30
N HIS A 324 16.28 19.44 16.34
CA HIS A 324 16.91 18.15 16.59
C HIS A 324 15.93 17.03 16.27
N THR A 325 16.44 15.91 15.80
CA THR A 325 15.65 14.70 15.56
C THR A 325 15.88 13.66 16.64
N LEU A 326 15.09 12.59 16.62
CA LEU A 326 15.26 11.48 17.54
C LEU A 326 16.66 10.85 17.44
N SER A 327 17.25 10.78 16.22
CA SER A 327 18.61 10.26 16.01
C SER A 327 19.72 11.11 16.64
N ASP A 328 19.46 12.39 16.93
CA ASP A 328 20.44 13.23 17.64
C ASP A 328 20.54 12.84 19.13
N ALA A 329 19.51 12.21 19.70
CA ALA A 329 19.41 11.91 21.12
C ALA A 329 19.43 10.41 21.46
N ALA A 330 19.34 9.53 20.48
CA ALA A 330 19.24 8.09 20.67
C ALA A 330 19.72 7.27 19.47
N ASP A 331 20.14 6.02 19.71
CA ASP A 331 20.25 4.99 18.68
C ASP A 331 18.87 4.36 18.41
N ILE A 332 18.45 4.33 17.15
CA ILE A 332 17.15 3.78 16.72
C ILE A 332 17.42 2.60 15.80
N SER A 333 17.00 1.41 16.23
CA SER A 333 17.21 0.19 15.45
C SER A 333 16.03 -0.76 15.51
N ALA A 334 15.80 -1.48 14.41
CA ALA A 334 14.96 -2.68 14.41
C ALA A 334 15.87 -3.92 14.49
N ASP A 335 15.38 -4.99 15.10
CA ASP A 335 16.15 -6.24 15.15
C ASP A 335 16.09 -7.04 13.85
N PHE A 336 17.03 -7.97 13.71
CA PHE A 336 17.31 -8.71 12.48
C PHE A 336 16.86 -10.17 12.56
N ARG A 337 16.80 -10.81 11.39
CA ARG A 337 16.23 -12.15 11.21
C ARG A 337 16.98 -13.23 12.00
N ASP A 338 18.31 -13.16 12.10
CA ASP A 338 19.09 -14.16 12.82
C ASP A 338 18.83 -14.12 14.33
N ALA A 339 18.64 -12.92 14.91
CA ALA A 339 18.23 -12.78 16.30
C ALA A 339 16.87 -13.46 16.55
N TYR A 340 15.90 -13.30 15.63
CA TYR A 340 14.62 -14.01 15.71
C TYR A 340 14.79 -15.53 15.73
N TYR A 341 15.59 -16.10 14.82
CA TYR A 341 15.79 -17.56 14.77
C TYR A 341 16.55 -18.10 15.99
N TRP A 342 17.47 -17.31 16.54
CA TRP A 342 18.16 -17.67 17.77
C TRP A 342 17.21 -17.66 18.98
N LEU A 343 16.39 -16.61 19.11
CA LEU A 343 15.35 -16.50 20.14
C LEU A 343 14.29 -17.60 20.02
N ALA A 344 13.86 -17.95 18.80
CA ALA A 344 12.83 -18.96 18.54
C ALA A 344 13.13 -20.33 19.16
N LYS A 345 14.41 -20.63 19.44
CA LYS A 345 14.86 -21.89 20.05
C LYS A 345 15.07 -21.80 21.56
N ARG A 346 14.92 -20.62 22.16
CA ARG A 346 15.33 -20.30 23.54
C ARG A 346 14.24 -19.63 24.38
N VAL A 347 13.11 -19.31 23.76
CA VAL A 347 11.96 -18.77 24.49
C VAL A 347 11.19 -19.92 25.13
N THR A 348 11.00 -19.84 26.44
CA THR A 348 10.21 -20.77 27.25
C THR A 348 9.13 -20.02 28.02
N GLU A 349 8.13 -20.73 28.53
CA GLU A 349 7.21 -20.14 29.51
C GLU A 349 7.95 -19.95 30.84
N GLY A 350 7.80 -18.77 31.44
CA GLY A 350 8.39 -18.41 32.72
C GLY A 350 7.35 -18.35 33.84
N GLU A 351 7.85 -18.16 35.05
CA GLU A 351 7.02 -18.00 36.25
C GLU A 351 6.73 -16.53 36.55
N VAL A 352 5.93 -16.25 37.59
CA VAL A 352 5.62 -14.87 38.02
C VAL A 352 6.87 -14.13 38.47
N ALA A 353 7.79 -14.83 39.14
CA ALA A 353 9.04 -14.28 39.65
C ALA A 353 10.24 -14.97 38.98
N ASP A 354 10.37 -14.79 37.66
CA ASP A 354 11.50 -15.31 36.89
C ASP A 354 12.65 -14.29 36.81
N SER A 355 13.88 -14.77 36.92
CA SER A 355 15.09 -13.93 36.84
C SER A 355 15.65 -13.82 35.43
N ARG A 356 15.19 -14.66 34.50
CA ARG A 356 15.60 -14.64 33.10
C ARG A 356 15.05 -13.40 32.38
N PRO A 357 15.74 -12.90 31.33
CA PRO A 357 15.23 -11.80 30.53
C PRO A 357 13.90 -12.14 29.87
N ARG A 358 13.01 -11.14 29.82
CA ARG A 358 11.67 -11.30 29.25
C ARG A 358 11.67 -10.99 27.76
N LEU A 359 10.85 -11.70 26.98
CA LEU A 359 10.68 -11.44 25.56
C LEU A 359 9.63 -10.35 25.32
N ALA A 360 9.95 -9.33 24.52
CA ALA A 360 8.97 -8.43 23.94
C ALA A 360 8.73 -8.75 22.46
N THR A 361 7.45 -8.73 22.07
CA THR A 361 7.01 -8.75 20.67
C THR A 361 6.06 -7.58 20.44
N VAL A 362 5.75 -7.25 19.19
CA VAL A 362 4.83 -6.13 18.85
C VAL A 362 3.47 -6.25 19.55
N GLY A 363 2.97 -7.48 19.72
CA GLY A 363 1.69 -7.72 20.40
C GLY A 363 1.70 -7.44 21.90
N LEU A 364 2.87 -7.35 22.54
CA LEU A 364 3.00 -7.11 23.98
C LEU A 364 3.21 -5.62 24.33
N ILE A 365 3.43 -4.76 23.34
CA ILE A 365 3.64 -3.33 23.58
C ILE A 365 2.31 -2.62 23.37
N ASP A 366 1.78 -2.05 24.44
CA ASP A 366 0.65 -1.13 24.45
C ASP A 366 1.14 0.28 24.78
N PRO A 367 0.34 1.33 24.54
CA PRO A 367 0.75 2.68 24.90
C PRO A 367 1.04 2.77 26.39
N PHE A 368 2.31 3.07 26.72
CA PHE A 368 2.88 3.13 28.07
C PHE A 368 2.86 1.82 28.86
N GLN A 369 2.62 0.66 28.23
CA GLN A 369 2.49 -0.62 28.94
C GLN A 369 3.17 -1.77 28.21
N TYR A 370 3.75 -2.67 29.02
CA TYR A 370 4.25 -3.97 28.58
C TYR A 370 3.34 -5.07 29.12
N MET A 371 2.53 -5.66 28.25
CA MET A 371 1.40 -6.56 28.58
C MET A 371 1.83 -7.98 28.98
N TYR A 372 3.05 -8.14 29.47
CA TYR A 372 3.63 -9.42 29.86
C TYR A 372 2.85 -10.06 31.01
N GLY A 373 2.45 -11.33 30.84
CA GLY A 373 1.63 -12.04 31.82
C GLY A 373 0.14 -11.74 31.75
N GLU A 374 -0.25 -10.59 31.19
CA GLU A 374 -1.65 -10.18 30.99
C GLU A 374 -2.23 -10.81 29.72
N LEU A 375 -1.49 -10.77 28.61
CA LEU A 375 -1.89 -11.31 27.31
C LEU A 375 -1.14 -12.59 26.96
N GLU A 376 -1.84 -13.55 26.35
CA GLU A 376 -1.20 -14.67 25.67
C GLU A 376 -0.77 -14.23 24.27
N ILE A 377 0.47 -14.55 23.88
CA ILE A 377 0.98 -14.28 22.55
C ILE A 377 1.45 -15.55 21.85
N ARG A 378 1.48 -15.49 20.52
CA ARG A 378 2.12 -16.52 19.70
C ARG A 378 3.51 -16.06 19.26
N PHE A 379 4.54 -16.82 19.62
CA PHE A 379 5.92 -16.61 19.18
C PHE A 379 6.52 -17.92 18.67
N ALA A 380 7.24 -17.89 17.54
CA ALA A 380 7.82 -19.08 16.92
C ALA A 380 6.82 -20.26 16.77
N LYS A 381 5.57 -19.94 16.40
CA LYS A 381 4.41 -20.85 16.28
C LYS A 381 3.86 -21.43 17.59
N GLN A 382 4.47 -21.16 18.75
CA GLN A 382 4.05 -21.60 20.08
C GLN A 382 3.35 -20.47 20.86
N ARG A 383 2.57 -20.81 21.88
CA ARG A 383 1.83 -19.84 22.73
C ARG A 383 2.55 -19.66 24.05
N PHE A 384 2.63 -18.41 24.51
CA PHE A 384 3.25 -18.03 25.78
C PHE A 384 2.44 -16.93 26.45
N ARG A 385 2.38 -16.95 27.79
CA ARG A 385 1.83 -15.87 28.60
C ARG A 385 2.94 -15.04 29.25
N ARG A 386 4.00 -15.71 29.70
CA ARG A 386 5.19 -15.12 30.33
C ARG A 386 6.46 -15.60 29.61
N PRO A 387 6.67 -15.22 28.35
CA PRO A 387 7.82 -15.68 27.58
C PRO A 387 9.14 -15.13 28.15
N VAL A 388 10.00 -16.03 28.62
CA VAL A 388 11.35 -15.73 29.10
C VAL A 388 12.39 -16.37 28.19
N ILE A 389 13.63 -15.88 28.22
CA ILE A 389 14.68 -16.29 27.29
C ILE A 389 15.81 -16.99 28.06
N GLU A 390 16.11 -18.21 27.64
CA GLU A 390 17.29 -18.95 28.11
C GLU A 390 18.52 -18.50 27.33
N ILE A 391 19.43 -17.83 28.03
CA ILE A 391 20.69 -17.34 27.45
C ILE A 391 21.80 -18.33 27.82
N GLU A 392 22.49 -18.83 26.81
CA GLU A 392 23.67 -19.69 26.97
C GLU A 392 24.89 -18.88 27.46
N ASP A 393 25.82 -19.51 28.17
CA ASP A 393 26.99 -18.83 28.74
C ASP A 393 27.88 -18.17 27.66
N GLN A 394 27.95 -18.76 26.47
CA GLN A 394 28.79 -18.32 25.36
C GLN A 394 27.99 -18.20 24.05
N PRO A 395 27.14 -17.16 23.90
CA PRO A 395 26.37 -16.97 22.68
C PRO A 395 27.29 -16.58 21.50
N PRO A 396 26.90 -16.87 20.25
CA PRO A 396 27.68 -16.45 19.08
C PRO A 396 27.96 -14.95 19.10
N ARG A 397 29.17 -14.54 18.71
CA ARG A 397 29.65 -13.15 18.85
C ARG A 397 28.68 -12.06 18.36
N PRO A 398 28.00 -12.19 17.19
CA PRO A 398 27.01 -11.20 16.77
C PRO A 398 25.83 -11.06 17.74
N LEU A 399 25.41 -12.18 18.35
CA LEU A 399 24.31 -12.25 19.29
C LEU A 399 24.73 -11.79 20.70
N ALA A 400 25.96 -12.09 21.12
CA ALA A 400 26.54 -11.51 22.34
C ALA A 400 26.54 -9.98 22.30
N ASN A 401 27.01 -9.40 21.19
CA ASN A 401 26.99 -7.95 20.96
C ASN A 401 25.56 -7.38 20.88
N TRP A 402 24.62 -8.16 20.35
CA TRP A 402 23.22 -7.79 20.32
C TRP A 402 22.62 -7.76 21.74
N LEU A 403 22.82 -8.81 22.54
CA LEU A 403 22.39 -8.87 23.94
C LEU A 403 22.92 -7.68 24.74
N LEU A 404 24.23 -7.41 24.67
CA LEU A 404 24.84 -6.26 25.36
C LEU A 404 24.19 -4.93 24.99
N ARG A 405 23.83 -4.73 23.72
CA ARG A 405 23.15 -3.51 23.28
C ARG A 405 21.70 -3.46 23.77
N ARG A 406 21.01 -4.59 23.77
CA ARG A 406 19.61 -4.71 24.21
C ARG A 406 19.44 -4.82 25.72
N SER A 407 20.50 -4.98 26.51
CA SER A 407 20.43 -5.03 27.98
C SER A 407 20.55 -3.66 28.68
N ASN A 408 20.31 -2.56 27.96
CA ASN A 408 20.35 -1.19 28.50
C ASN A 408 18.94 -0.59 28.62
N PRO A 409 18.76 0.47 29.44
CA PRO A 409 17.52 1.23 29.47
C PRO A 409 17.15 1.73 28.07
N LYS A 410 15.89 1.54 27.66
CA LYS A 410 15.45 1.79 26.28
C LYS A 410 13.94 1.99 26.18
N VAL A 411 13.48 2.61 25.09
CA VAL A 411 12.07 2.61 24.70
C VAL A 411 11.85 1.56 23.62
N LEU A 412 10.87 0.69 23.82
CA LEU A 412 10.41 -0.29 22.84
C LEU A 412 9.16 0.25 22.14
N VAL A 413 9.12 0.17 20.81
CA VAL A 413 8.03 0.71 20.00
C VAL A 413 7.44 -0.38 19.12
N ALA A 414 6.13 -0.57 19.22
CA ALA A 414 5.36 -1.45 18.33
C ALA A 414 5.29 -0.85 16.92
N THR A 415 5.46 -1.70 15.90
CA THR A 415 5.54 -1.24 14.52
C THR A 415 4.23 -1.30 13.75
N GLN A 416 3.18 -1.92 14.29
CA GLN A 416 1.87 -2.03 13.63
C GLN A 416 0.85 -1.34 14.52
N THR A 417 0.55 -0.08 14.24
CA THR A 417 -0.08 0.76 15.25
C THR A 417 -0.98 1.86 14.69
N ARG A 418 -1.96 2.30 15.47
CA ARG A 418 -2.90 3.39 15.13
C ARG A 418 -2.38 4.76 15.57
N VAL A 419 -1.65 4.77 16.69
CA VAL A 419 -0.91 5.89 17.31
C VAL A 419 0.31 5.28 17.94
N ILE A 420 1.44 5.97 18.07
CA ILE A 420 2.70 5.31 18.47
C ILE A 420 2.55 4.60 19.83
N GLU A 421 2.63 3.28 19.80
CA GLU A 421 2.58 2.39 20.95
C GLU A 421 4.00 2.11 21.44
N CYS A 422 4.34 2.57 22.63
CA CYS A 422 5.67 2.40 23.18
C CYS A 422 5.71 2.23 24.70
N TYR A 423 6.78 1.63 25.18
CA TYR A 423 7.04 1.29 26.58
C TYR A 423 8.50 1.57 26.94
N ALA A 424 8.74 2.16 28.11
CA ALA A 424 10.10 2.36 28.61
C ALA A 424 10.57 1.18 29.48
N ASP A 425 11.54 0.42 28.99
CA ASP A 425 12.28 -0.54 29.82
C ASP A 425 13.40 0.19 30.55
N GLN A 426 13.14 0.59 31.80
CA GLN A 426 14.12 1.31 32.63
C GLN A 426 15.26 0.41 33.13
N ARG A 427 15.01 -0.90 33.27
CA ARG A 427 15.98 -1.85 33.85
C ARG A 427 16.91 -2.45 32.80
N GLY A 428 16.46 -2.50 31.55
CA GLY A 428 17.18 -3.16 30.48
C GLY A 428 16.95 -4.67 30.44
N ASP A 429 15.95 -5.20 31.15
CA ASP A 429 15.70 -6.64 31.30
C ASP A 429 14.72 -7.22 30.27
N VAL A 430 14.24 -6.39 29.33
CA VAL A 430 13.33 -6.80 28.26
C VAL A 430 14.08 -6.91 26.93
N LEU A 431 14.10 -8.10 26.34
CA LEU A 431 14.72 -8.35 25.05
C LEU A 431 13.68 -8.30 23.91
N PRO A 432 13.86 -7.40 22.93
CA PRO A 432 12.94 -7.28 21.80
C PRO A 432 13.12 -8.39 20.76
N SER A 433 12.03 -8.68 20.05
CA SER A 433 12.05 -9.48 18.83
C SER A 433 11.51 -8.68 17.65
N THR A 434 12.12 -8.87 16.47
CA THR A 434 11.70 -8.24 15.22
C THR A 434 10.20 -8.51 14.95
N PRO A 435 9.41 -7.52 14.50
CA PRO A 435 9.83 -6.22 13.98
C PRO A 435 9.86 -5.06 14.99
N LEU A 436 9.89 -5.28 16.31
CA LEU A 436 9.97 -4.18 17.29
C LEU A 436 11.12 -3.20 16.99
N ILE A 437 10.86 -1.91 17.21
CA ILE A 437 11.88 -0.87 17.16
C ILE A 437 12.36 -0.59 18.59
N THR A 438 13.67 -0.48 18.74
CA THR A 438 14.35 -0.11 19.97
C THR A 438 14.93 1.30 19.82
N ILE A 439 14.63 2.17 20.78
CA ILE A 439 15.22 3.50 20.93
C ILE A 439 16.08 3.47 22.19
N THR A 440 17.40 3.53 22.01
CA THR A 440 18.36 3.51 23.12
C THR A 440 18.89 4.93 23.34
N PRO A 441 18.56 5.60 24.45
CA PRO A 441 19.02 6.95 24.71
C PRO A 441 20.55 7.03 24.78
N THR A 442 21.13 8.08 24.19
CA THR A 442 22.54 8.42 24.39
C THR A 442 22.80 8.87 25.83
N ASP A 443 21.87 9.63 26.40
CA ASP A 443 21.84 10.00 27.82
C ASP A 443 20.68 9.28 28.53
N ARG A 444 21.03 8.33 29.41
CA ARG A 444 20.06 7.49 30.14
C ARG A 444 19.06 8.30 30.98
N THR A 445 19.41 9.52 31.41
CA THR A 445 18.48 10.37 32.18
C THR A 445 17.30 10.85 31.34
N ARG A 446 17.43 10.82 30.00
CA ARG A 446 16.43 11.27 29.03
C ARG A 446 15.43 10.19 28.62
N LEU A 447 15.49 9.00 29.21
CA LEU A 447 14.60 7.89 28.84
C LEU A 447 13.13 8.30 28.81
N TRP A 448 12.65 8.97 29.86
CA TRP A 448 11.26 9.41 29.98
C TRP A 448 10.91 10.57 29.04
N HIS A 449 11.85 11.48 28.78
CA HIS A 449 11.67 12.53 27.76
C HIS A 449 11.51 11.94 26.36
N LEU A 450 12.29 10.91 26.02
CA LEU A 450 12.16 10.22 24.74
C LEU A 450 10.85 9.44 24.65
N LEU A 451 10.44 8.75 25.73
CA LEU A 451 9.12 8.10 25.79
C LEU A 451 8.01 9.13 25.56
N ALA A 452 8.06 10.27 26.26
CA ALA A 452 7.08 11.33 26.14
C ALA A 452 7.02 11.94 24.73
N ALA A 453 8.19 12.20 24.12
CA ALA A 453 8.28 12.72 22.76
C ALA A 453 7.62 11.76 21.76
N VAL A 454 7.95 10.48 21.84
CA VAL A 454 7.53 9.44 20.90
C VAL A 454 6.06 9.05 21.08
N ALA A 455 5.56 8.98 22.32
CA ALA A 455 4.18 8.61 22.62
C ALA A 455 3.15 9.74 22.37
N SER A 456 3.62 10.94 22.04
CA SER A 456 2.78 12.14 21.94
C SER A 456 1.74 12.09 20.81
N PRO A 457 0.65 12.88 20.91
CA PRO A 457 -0.30 13.05 19.81
C PRO A 457 0.37 13.56 18.53
N ALA A 458 1.23 14.58 18.66
CA ALA A 458 1.94 15.20 17.56
C ALA A 458 2.85 14.22 16.82
N ALA A 459 3.66 13.43 17.54
CA ALA A 459 4.50 12.39 16.93
C ALA A 459 3.67 11.30 16.24
N SER A 460 2.53 10.92 16.83
CA SER A 460 1.62 9.93 16.24
C SER A 460 1.01 10.43 14.93
N ALA A 461 0.48 11.64 14.90
CA ALA A 461 -0.08 12.22 13.67
C ALA A 461 0.99 12.42 12.58
N TRP A 462 2.20 12.82 12.96
CA TRP A 462 3.34 12.94 12.06
C TRP A 462 3.71 11.59 11.42
N ALA A 463 3.85 10.55 12.25
CA ALA A 463 4.20 9.21 11.76
C ALA A 463 3.10 8.61 10.89
N VAL A 464 1.82 8.78 11.26
CA VAL A 464 0.68 8.32 10.45
C VAL A 464 0.64 9.05 9.11
N THR A 465 0.92 10.35 9.08
CA THR A 465 0.97 11.14 7.85
C THR A 465 2.03 10.61 6.86
N ALA A 466 3.18 10.18 7.37
CA ALA A 466 4.26 9.64 6.53
C ALA A 466 4.03 8.18 6.09
N ALA A 467 3.28 7.39 6.87
CA ALA A 467 3.21 5.93 6.71
C ALA A 467 1.80 5.37 6.45
N ALA A 468 0.78 6.20 6.24
CA ALA A 468 -0.57 5.73 5.95
C ALA A 468 -0.61 4.73 4.77
N GLY A 469 -1.42 3.68 4.92
CA GLY A 469 -1.55 2.59 3.94
C GLY A 469 -0.52 1.47 4.10
N THR A 470 0.54 1.65 4.90
CA THR A 470 1.60 0.63 5.05
C THR A 470 1.31 -0.44 6.12
N GLY A 471 0.29 -0.22 6.96
CA GLY A 471 -0.09 -1.15 8.03
C GLY A 471 -0.86 -2.36 7.55
N LEU A 472 -1.08 -3.31 8.46
CA LEU A 472 -1.85 -4.54 8.17
C LEU A 472 -3.37 -4.30 8.14
N SER A 473 -3.85 -3.21 8.73
CA SER A 473 -5.25 -2.76 8.72
C SER A 473 -5.39 -1.34 8.17
N GLN A 474 -6.59 -0.94 7.74
CA GLN A 474 -6.86 0.45 7.31
C GLN A 474 -6.59 1.50 8.41
N GLU A 475 -6.65 1.08 9.67
CA GLU A 475 -6.47 1.96 10.83
C GLU A 475 -5.02 2.00 11.33
N THR A 476 -4.16 1.09 10.85
CA THR A 476 -2.78 0.97 11.34
C THR A 476 -1.78 1.43 10.30
N VAL A 477 -0.61 1.85 10.78
CA VAL A 477 0.57 2.15 9.97
C VAL A 477 1.72 1.25 10.37
N ARG A 478 2.63 1.00 9.43
CA ARG A 478 3.87 0.29 9.69
C ARG A 478 5.01 1.27 9.97
N LEU A 479 5.38 1.40 11.24
CA LEU A 479 6.54 2.21 11.63
C LEU A 479 7.85 1.51 11.25
N ARG A 480 8.85 2.33 10.93
CA ARG A 480 10.23 1.88 10.65
C ARG A 480 11.20 2.68 11.50
N ALA A 481 12.34 2.06 11.79
CA ALA A 481 13.41 2.73 12.52
C ALA A 481 13.91 3.99 11.79
N SER A 482 14.05 3.94 10.45
CA SER A 482 14.45 5.09 9.64
C SER A 482 13.47 6.26 9.76
N LEU A 483 12.16 5.98 9.67
CA LEU A 483 11.14 7.01 9.86
C LEU A 483 11.23 7.61 11.28
N LEU A 484 11.22 6.79 12.33
CA LEU A 484 11.26 7.33 13.69
C LEU A 484 12.55 8.11 13.98
N ALA A 485 13.68 7.74 13.38
CA ALA A 485 14.93 8.48 13.51
C ALA A 485 14.80 9.96 13.07
N GLU A 486 13.95 10.22 12.08
CA GLU A 486 13.67 11.57 11.55
C GLU A 486 12.66 12.37 12.37
N LEU A 487 12.02 11.77 13.39
CA LEU A 487 11.04 12.47 14.22
C LEU A 487 11.67 13.71 14.86
N PRO A 488 11.21 14.93 14.55
CA PRO A 488 11.70 16.13 15.22
C PRO A 488 11.34 16.08 16.69
N LEU A 489 12.28 16.40 17.58
CA LEU A 489 12.07 16.46 19.02
C LEU A 489 11.59 17.86 19.45
N PRO A 490 10.79 17.97 20.51
CA PRO A 490 10.41 19.26 21.06
C PRO A 490 11.65 19.97 21.62
N ALA A 491 11.62 21.30 21.65
CA ALA A 491 12.71 22.06 22.28
C ALA A 491 12.74 21.80 23.80
N PRO A 492 13.93 21.81 24.45
CA PRO A 492 14.03 21.77 25.90
C PRO A 492 13.12 22.83 26.55
N SER A 493 12.18 22.39 27.38
CA SER A 493 11.16 23.24 27.97
C SER A 493 10.54 22.57 29.19
N LYS A 494 9.96 23.38 30.09
CA LYS A 494 9.20 22.88 31.25
C LYS A 494 8.06 21.94 30.84
N GLY A 495 7.43 22.19 29.69
CA GLY A 495 6.38 21.32 29.17
C GLY A 495 6.90 19.94 28.79
N TRP A 496 8.11 19.83 28.22
CA TRP A 496 8.69 18.53 27.93
C TRP A 496 9.11 17.79 29.21
N ASP A 497 9.62 18.52 30.23
CA ASP A 497 9.93 17.94 31.54
C ASP A 497 8.68 17.42 32.25
N GLU A 498 7.58 18.19 32.23
CA GLU A 498 6.28 17.75 32.75
C GLU A 498 5.74 16.52 32.00
N GLY A 499 5.85 16.53 30.67
CA GLY A 499 5.45 15.39 29.84
C GLY A 499 6.22 14.10 30.16
N ALA A 500 7.52 14.22 30.48
CA ALA A 500 8.34 13.09 30.92
C ALA A 500 7.87 12.51 32.26
N GLU A 501 7.54 13.36 33.24
CA GLU A 501 7.01 12.90 34.52
C GLU A 501 5.62 12.28 34.38
N LEU A 502 4.74 12.86 33.58
CA LEU A 502 3.43 12.28 33.26
C LEU A 502 3.55 10.92 32.57
N ALA A 503 4.47 10.77 31.61
CA ALA A 503 4.73 9.49 30.94
C ALA A 503 5.18 8.41 31.94
N ARG A 504 6.06 8.78 32.87
CA ARG A 504 6.49 7.92 33.97
C ARG A 504 5.33 7.54 34.88
N GLN A 505 4.51 8.50 35.28
CA GLN A 505 3.31 8.29 36.10
C GLN A 505 2.31 7.34 35.44
N ILE A 506 2.03 7.52 34.14
CA ILE A 506 1.12 6.64 33.38
C ILE A 506 1.64 5.20 33.40
N GLN A 507 2.94 5.00 33.19
CA GLN A 507 3.52 3.66 33.16
C GLN A 507 3.60 3.02 34.56
N SER A 508 3.87 3.80 35.62
CA SER A 508 4.02 3.26 36.99
C SER A 508 2.69 3.04 37.70
N SER A 509 1.73 3.94 37.50
CA SER A 509 0.50 4.02 38.29
C SER A 509 -0.74 3.60 37.52
N GLY A 510 -0.57 3.26 36.24
CA GLY A 510 -1.63 2.82 35.34
C GLY A 510 -2.21 3.94 34.47
N ARG A 511 -2.99 3.52 33.48
CA ARG A 511 -3.53 4.35 32.41
C ARG A 511 -4.79 5.11 32.81
N ASN A 512 -4.66 6.03 33.77
CA ASN A 512 -5.74 6.95 34.12
C ASN A 512 -6.07 7.86 32.91
N PRO A 513 -7.34 7.92 32.45
CA PRO A 513 -7.75 8.76 31.32
C PRO A 513 -7.42 10.25 31.47
N ASP A 514 -7.53 10.80 32.68
CA ASP A 514 -7.26 12.21 32.95
C ASP A 514 -5.77 12.51 32.81
N THR A 515 -4.90 11.63 33.36
CA THR A 515 -3.44 11.75 33.23
C THR A 515 -3.00 11.60 31.76
N ILE A 516 -3.62 10.69 31.00
CA ILE A 516 -3.34 10.53 29.56
C ILE A 516 -3.74 11.78 28.79
N THR A 517 -4.89 12.37 29.10
CA THR A 517 -5.37 13.59 28.46
C THR A 517 -4.44 14.77 28.78
N GLN A 518 -4.08 14.94 30.06
CA GLN A 518 -3.10 15.94 30.50
C GLN A 518 -1.75 15.76 29.80
N PHE A 519 -1.25 14.53 29.70
CA PHE A 519 -0.02 14.21 28.95
C PHE A 519 -0.11 14.67 27.49
N GLY A 520 -1.22 14.37 26.82
CA GLY A 520 -1.44 14.76 25.43
C GLY A 520 -1.43 16.28 25.25
N GLU A 521 -2.12 17.01 26.13
CA GLU A 521 -2.14 18.48 26.13
C GLU A 521 -0.75 19.10 26.36
N VAL A 522 -0.04 18.62 27.38
CA VAL A 522 1.31 19.08 27.73
C VAL A 522 2.27 18.84 26.58
N MET A 523 2.24 17.65 25.98
CA MET A 523 3.11 17.33 24.85
C MET A 523 2.74 18.10 23.58
N ASN A 524 1.46 18.32 23.30
CA ASN A 524 1.04 19.19 22.20
C ASN A 524 1.59 20.62 22.37
N ARG A 525 1.57 21.17 23.60
CA ARG A 525 2.22 22.47 23.88
C ARG A 525 3.73 22.39 23.68
N ALA A 526 4.40 21.34 24.16
CA ALA A 526 5.85 21.16 24.00
C ALA A 526 6.28 21.07 22.52
N TYR A 527 5.44 20.49 21.66
CA TYR A 527 5.64 20.43 20.21
C TYR A 527 5.21 21.71 19.47
N ASN A 528 4.66 22.71 20.17
CA ASN A 528 4.02 23.89 19.57
C ASN A 528 2.87 23.55 18.60
N THR A 529 2.10 22.50 18.93
CA THR A 529 0.92 22.04 18.19
C THR A 529 -0.32 21.93 19.09
N PRO A 530 -0.70 22.96 19.88
CA PRO A 530 -1.92 22.92 20.67
C PRO A 530 -3.14 22.77 19.75
N SER A 531 -3.89 21.68 19.89
CA SER A 531 -5.07 21.38 19.08
C SER A 531 -5.97 20.37 19.78
N ASP A 532 -7.23 20.75 20.00
CA ASP A 532 -8.25 19.88 20.58
C ASP A 532 -8.62 18.74 19.62
N GLU A 533 -8.62 19.01 18.31
CA GLU A 533 -8.84 18.00 17.27
C GLU A 533 -7.75 16.92 17.32
N LEU A 534 -6.48 17.32 17.42
CA LEU A 534 -5.35 16.40 17.55
C LEU A 534 -5.43 15.57 18.83
N LEU A 535 -5.76 16.19 19.95
CA LEU A 535 -5.91 15.51 21.23
C LEU A 535 -7.06 14.49 21.17
N GLN A 536 -8.23 14.89 20.68
CA GLN A 536 -9.40 14.02 20.56
C GLN A 536 -9.12 12.84 19.63
N TRP A 537 -8.50 13.10 18.47
CA TRP A 537 -8.11 12.06 17.51
C TRP A 537 -7.19 11.01 18.14
N TRP A 538 -6.21 11.45 18.93
CA TRP A 538 -5.24 10.58 19.59
C TRP A 538 -5.87 9.82 20.77
N THR A 539 -6.65 10.48 21.63
CA THR A 539 -7.31 9.85 22.79
C THR A 539 -8.28 8.74 22.36
N GLN A 540 -8.99 8.90 21.24
CA GLN A 540 -9.84 7.84 20.68
C GLN A 540 -9.05 6.61 20.22
N ARG A 541 -7.80 6.79 19.79
CA ARG A 541 -6.96 5.73 19.19
C ARG A 541 -5.97 5.10 20.16
N ILE A 542 -5.60 5.81 21.23
CA ILE A 542 -4.64 5.31 22.21
C ILE A 542 -5.21 4.21 23.10
N GLN A 543 -6.53 3.99 23.12
CA GLN A 543 -7.18 2.97 23.95
C GLN A 543 -6.48 1.60 23.91
N LYS A 544 -6.45 0.90 25.06
CA LYS A 544 -5.82 -0.43 25.22
C LYS A 544 -6.16 -1.38 24.07
N LYS A 545 -5.20 -2.21 23.67
CA LYS A 545 -5.51 -3.38 22.87
C LYS A 545 -6.45 -4.24 23.69
N ARG A 546 -7.67 -4.43 23.19
CA ARG A 546 -8.63 -5.34 23.83
C ARG A 546 -8.06 -6.77 23.69
N PRO A 547 -8.08 -7.59 24.76
CA PRO A 547 -7.69 -9.01 24.68
C PRO A 547 -8.46 -9.77 23.60
#